data_AF-A0A7K2MSD2-F1
#
_entry.id   AF-A0A7K2MSD2-F1
#
_cell.length_a   1.000
_cell.length_b   1.000
_cell.length_c   1.000
_cell.angle_alpha   90.00
_cell.angle_beta   90.00
_cell.angle_gamma   90.00
#
_symmetry.space_group_name_H-M   'P 1'
#
loop_
_entity.id
_entity.type
_entity.pdbx_description
1 polymer ?
#
loop_
_entity_poly.entity_id
_entity_poly.type
_entity_poly.pdbx_seq_one_letter_code
_entity_poly.pdbx_strand_id
1 'polypeptide(L)'
;APAGNVYDWGSSHQILNNAVVIATAYDITGGPGYRDGAVQSMDYILGRNALNMSYVTGYGEVNAHNQHSRWYAHQLDPALPAPPDGTLSGGPNSSIQDPYAQSKLQGCVGQFCFIDDIQSWSTNEHTINWNAALARMASFVADQG
;
A
#
# COMPACT_ATOMS: atom_id res chain seq x y z
N ALA A 1 0.65 6.00 -14.45
CA ALA A 1 0.53 6.83 -13.24
C ALA A 1 -0.85 7.51 -13.25
N PRO A 2 -1.44 7.84 -12.09
CA PRO A 2 -2.67 8.62 -12.02
C PRO A 2 -2.52 9.98 -12.71
N ALA A 3 -3.65 10.63 -13.03
CA ALA A 3 -3.66 11.94 -13.68
C ALA A 3 -2.82 12.95 -12.89
N GLY A 4 -1.95 13.68 -13.59
CA GLY A 4 -1.04 14.65 -12.97
C GLY A 4 0.00 14.06 -12.00
N ASN A 5 0.19 12.74 -11.98
CA ASN A 5 1.00 12.03 -10.99
C ASN A 5 0.54 12.26 -9.54
N VAL A 6 -0.76 12.52 -9.33
CA VAL A 6 -1.33 12.76 -8.00
C VAL A 6 -1.81 11.44 -7.41
N TYR A 7 -1.27 11.09 -6.26
CA TYR A 7 -1.71 9.96 -5.44
C TYR A 7 -2.54 10.49 -4.29
N ASP A 8 -3.70 9.90 -4.04
CA ASP A 8 -4.61 10.31 -2.97
C ASP A 8 -4.45 9.40 -1.73
N TRP A 9 -5.06 9.77 -0.61
CA TRP A 9 -5.05 8.96 0.61
C TRP A 9 -5.55 7.54 0.32
N GLY A 10 -4.76 6.55 0.73
CA GLY A 10 -5.10 5.14 0.54
C GLY A 10 -4.88 4.69 -0.91
N SER A 11 -3.91 5.30 -1.60
CA SER A 11 -3.58 4.99 -3.00
C SER A 11 -3.20 3.53 -3.23
N SER A 12 -2.54 2.87 -2.26
CA SER A 12 -2.27 1.42 -2.31
C SER A 12 -3.56 0.62 -2.48
N HIS A 13 -4.59 0.95 -1.68
CA HIS A 13 -5.88 0.28 -1.77
C HIS A 13 -6.64 0.61 -3.05
N GLN A 14 -6.50 1.83 -3.58
CA GLN A 14 -7.14 2.22 -4.84
C GLN A 14 -6.56 1.40 -6.01
N ILE A 15 -5.24 1.20 -6.02
CA ILE A 15 -4.56 0.33 -6.98
C ILE A 15 -5.08 -1.11 -6.86
N LEU A 16 -5.18 -1.63 -5.63
CA LEU A 16 -5.69 -2.99 -5.41
C LEU A 16 -7.16 -3.15 -5.79
N ASN A 17 -8.03 -2.16 -5.59
CA ASN A 17 -9.42 -2.24 -6.04
C ASN A 17 -9.52 -2.26 -7.57
N ASN A 18 -8.71 -1.46 -8.27
CA ASN A 18 -8.62 -1.56 -9.73
C ASN A 18 -8.14 -2.96 -10.15
N ALA A 19 -7.17 -3.52 -9.43
CA ALA A 19 -6.66 -4.86 -9.67
C ALA A 19 -7.71 -5.95 -9.40
N VAL A 20 -8.58 -5.79 -8.40
CA VAL A 20 -9.71 -6.70 -8.14
C VAL A 20 -10.62 -6.79 -9.37
N VAL A 21 -10.94 -5.65 -10.00
CA VAL A 21 -11.76 -5.60 -11.22
C VAL A 21 -11.05 -6.28 -12.38
N ILE A 22 -9.75 -6.01 -12.56
CA ILE A 22 -8.92 -6.61 -13.61
C ILE A 22 -8.81 -8.13 -13.43
N ALA A 23 -8.58 -8.59 -12.21
CA ALA A 23 -8.55 -10.01 -11.85
C ALA A 23 -9.89 -10.68 -12.16
N THR A 24 -11.01 -10.05 -11.80
CA THR A 24 -12.34 -10.56 -12.14
C THR A 24 -12.57 -10.63 -13.65
N ALA A 25 -12.03 -9.68 -14.42
CA ALA A 25 -12.08 -9.76 -15.89
C ALA A 25 -11.28 -10.97 -16.42
N TYR A 26 -10.13 -11.30 -15.81
CA TYR A 26 -9.41 -12.54 -16.11
C TYR A 26 -10.27 -13.77 -15.79
N ASP A 27 -10.86 -13.83 -14.59
CA ASP A 27 -11.69 -14.97 -14.15
C ASP A 27 -12.87 -15.23 -15.12
N ILE A 28 -13.44 -14.16 -15.71
CA ILE A 28 -14.56 -14.27 -16.65
C ILE A 28 -14.12 -14.61 -18.08
N THR A 29 -12.99 -14.05 -18.53
CA THR A 29 -12.62 -14.07 -19.97
C THR A 29 -11.47 -15.00 -20.31
N GLY A 30 -10.65 -15.39 -19.33
CA GLY A 30 -9.38 -16.08 -19.53
C GLY A 30 -8.29 -15.26 -20.24
N GLY A 31 -8.51 -13.95 -20.45
CA GLY A 31 -7.60 -13.09 -21.20
C GLY A 31 -6.27 -12.85 -20.45
N PRO A 32 -5.11 -13.30 -20.96
CA PRO A 32 -3.85 -13.29 -20.20
C PRO A 32 -3.37 -11.88 -19.81
N GLY A 33 -3.69 -10.86 -20.62
CA GLY A 33 -3.35 -9.47 -20.28
C GLY A 33 -4.02 -8.95 -19.01
N TYR A 34 -5.20 -9.47 -18.65
CA TYR A 34 -5.85 -9.13 -17.38
C TYR A 34 -5.10 -9.76 -16.21
N ARG A 35 -4.70 -11.03 -16.31
CA ARG A 35 -3.87 -11.69 -15.30
C ARG A 35 -2.58 -10.92 -15.07
N ASP A 36 -1.88 -10.57 -16.14
CA ASP A 36 -0.59 -9.86 -16.04
C ASP A 36 -0.75 -8.48 -15.38
N GLY A 37 -1.79 -7.73 -15.73
CA GLY A 37 -2.10 -6.45 -15.10
C GLY A 37 -2.46 -6.59 -13.61
N ALA A 38 -3.23 -7.62 -13.25
CA ALA A 38 -3.56 -7.93 -11.87
C ALA A 38 -2.32 -8.30 -11.04
N VAL A 39 -1.43 -9.16 -11.56
CA VAL A 39 -0.17 -9.54 -10.90
C VAL A 39 0.77 -8.33 -10.78
N GLN A 40 0.88 -7.51 -11.82
CA GLN A 40 1.70 -6.29 -11.81
C GLN A 40 1.29 -5.29 -10.72
N SER A 41 0.01 -5.27 -10.32
CA SER A 41 -0.43 -4.45 -9.19
C SER A 41 0.19 -4.91 -7.86
N MET A 42 0.34 -6.22 -7.66
CA MET A 42 1.00 -6.79 -6.49
C MET A 42 2.51 -6.55 -6.51
N ASP A 43 3.15 -6.59 -7.69
CA ASP A 43 4.55 -6.19 -7.82
C ASP A 43 4.78 -4.77 -7.29
N TYR A 44 3.89 -3.82 -7.62
CA TYR A 44 3.95 -2.45 -7.11
C TYR A 44 3.80 -2.40 -5.59
N ILE A 45 2.82 -3.12 -5.03
CA ILE A 45 2.55 -3.14 -3.59
C ILE A 45 3.70 -3.77 -2.80
N LEU A 46 4.39 -4.75 -3.37
CA LEU A 46 5.48 -5.50 -2.74
C LEU A 46 6.88 -4.94 -3.05
N GLY A 47 6.98 -3.75 -3.63
CA GLY A 47 8.25 -3.01 -3.71
C GLY A 47 8.74 -2.61 -5.09
N ARG A 48 8.09 -3.03 -6.18
CA ARG A 48 8.40 -2.54 -7.54
C ARG A 48 7.77 -1.16 -7.78
N ASN A 49 8.17 -0.20 -6.96
CA ASN A 49 7.72 1.19 -6.96
C ASN A 49 8.92 2.13 -6.76
N ALA A 50 8.67 3.44 -6.84
CA ALA A 50 9.72 4.46 -6.82
C ALA A 50 10.56 4.49 -5.53
N LEU A 51 10.04 3.92 -4.44
CA LEU A 51 10.70 3.88 -3.14
C LEU A 51 11.44 2.56 -2.87
N ASN A 52 11.31 1.57 -3.77
CA ASN A 52 11.82 0.23 -3.56
C ASN A 52 11.35 -0.36 -2.21
N MET A 53 10.07 -0.17 -1.88
CA MET A 53 9.51 -0.48 -0.57
C MET A 53 8.18 -1.21 -0.68
N SER A 54 8.08 -2.36 -0.01
CA SER A 54 6.80 -3.04 0.19
C SER A 54 5.94 -2.23 1.17
N TYR A 55 4.68 -2.00 0.79
CA TYR A 55 3.69 -1.37 1.66
C TYR A 55 3.02 -2.38 2.62
N VAL A 56 3.43 -3.64 2.59
CA VAL A 56 2.89 -4.73 3.42
C VAL A 56 3.91 -5.12 4.49
N THR A 57 3.55 -5.00 5.75
CA THR A 57 4.42 -5.33 6.89
C THR A 57 4.89 -6.79 6.83
N GLY A 58 6.18 -7.03 7.11
CA GLY A 58 6.75 -8.38 7.17
C GLY A 58 6.98 -9.08 5.82
N TYR A 59 6.59 -8.46 4.69
CA TYR A 59 6.79 -9.01 3.35
C TYR A 59 7.70 -8.13 2.51
N GLY A 60 8.81 -8.69 2.02
CA GLY A 60 9.85 -7.99 1.26
C GLY A 60 11.03 -7.54 2.13
N GLU A 61 12.22 -7.42 1.53
CA GLU A 61 13.46 -7.05 2.23
C GLU A 61 13.42 -5.62 2.78
N VAL A 62 12.66 -4.75 2.12
CA VAL A 62 12.36 -3.38 2.56
C VAL A 62 10.85 -3.25 2.61
N ASN A 63 10.27 -3.17 3.82
CA ASN A 63 8.83 -3.11 4.03
C ASN A 63 8.43 -2.09 5.09
N ALA A 64 7.14 -1.75 5.18
CA ALA A 64 6.62 -0.83 6.19
C ALA A 64 6.61 -1.46 7.58
N HIS A 65 7.02 -0.70 8.61
CA HIS A 65 7.13 -1.17 9.99
C HIS A 65 6.32 -0.33 10.98
N ASN A 66 6.05 0.94 10.66
CA ASN A 66 5.54 1.93 11.61
C ASN A 66 4.16 2.45 11.21
N GLN A 67 3.26 1.56 10.80
CA GLN A 67 1.93 1.99 10.36
C GLN A 67 1.17 2.72 11.48
N HIS A 68 0.48 3.81 11.13
CA HIS A 68 -0.30 4.59 12.10
C HIS A 68 -1.39 3.72 12.72
N SER A 69 -1.27 3.46 14.02
CA SER A 69 -2.22 2.70 14.80
C SER A 69 -2.12 3.08 16.27
N ARG A 70 -3.23 2.98 17.00
CA ARG A 70 -3.24 3.13 18.46
C ARG A 70 -2.81 1.86 19.18
N TRP A 71 -3.06 0.69 18.59
CA TRP A 71 -2.75 -0.60 19.22
C TRP A 71 -1.36 -1.09 18.82
N TYR A 72 -1.00 -0.88 17.55
CA TYR A 72 0.27 -1.31 17.00
C TYR A 72 1.31 -0.18 17.01
N ALA A 73 1.53 0.39 18.21
CA ALA A 73 2.25 1.65 18.38
C ALA A 73 3.67 1.53 18.94
N HIS A 74 4.37 0.42 18.66
CA HIS A 74 5.72 0.15 19.17
C HIS A 74 6.73 1.30 18.97
N GLN A 75 6.61 2.07 17.87
CA GLN A 75 7.49 3.22 17.60
C GLN A 75 7.32 4.36 18.64
N LEU A 76 6.13 4.52 19.24
CA LEU A 76 5.85 5.51 20.29
C LEU A 76 6.05 4.93 21.69
N ASP A 77 5.64 3.68 21.89
CA ASP A 77 5.71 2.97 23.17
C ASP A 77 6.19 1.53 22.94
N PRO A 78 7.45 1.19 23.34
CA PRO A 78 7.99 -0.15 23.20
C PRO A 78 7.22 -1.25 23.94
N ALA A 79 6.30 -0.91 24.85
CA ALA A 79 5.42 -1.88 25.50
C ALA A 79 4.25 -2.33 24.60
N LEU A 80 3.95 -1.59 23.54
CA LEU A 80 2.93 -1.93 22.55
C LEU A 80 3.53 -2.74 21.39
N PRO A 81 2.75 -3.64 20.76
CA PRO A 81 3.24 -4.42 19.63
C PRO A 81 3.49 -3.57 18.37
N ALA A 82 4.30 -4.08 17.46
CA ALA A 82 4.39 -3.59 16.09
C ALA A 82 3.16 -4.06 15.28
N PRO A 83 2.87 -3.46 14.09
CA PRO A 83 1.83 -3.96 13.21
C PRO A 83 2.09 -5.43 12.86
N PRO A 84 1.06 -6.29 12.86
CA PRO A 84 1.25 -7.69 12.51
C PRO A 84 1.66 -7.81 11.03
N ASP A 85 2.40 -8.87 10.71
CA ASP A 85 2.79 -9.15 9.33
C ASP A 85 1.54 -9.32 8.45
N GLY A 86 1.60 -8.75 7.24
CA GLY A 86 0.53 -8.81 6.26
C GLY A 86 -0.46 -7.64 6.29
N THR A 87 -0.19 -6.55 7.03
CA THR A 87 -1.04 -5.36 7.01
C THR A 87 -0.62 -4.35 5.96
N LEU A 88 -1.59 -3.81 5.22
CA LEU A 88 -1.38 -2.86 4.14
C LEU A 88 -1.35 -1.41 4.64
N SER A 89 -0.28 -0.71 4.28
CA SER A 89 -0.14 0.73 4.42
C SER A 89 -0.97 1.48 3.36
N GLY A 90 -1.50 2.65 3.74
CA GLY A 90 -2.23 3.53 2.82
C GLY A 90 -1.47 3.88 1.54
N GLY A 91 -0.15 4.00 1.62
CA GLY A 91 0.73 4.30 0.50
C GLY A 91 0.84 5.80 0.20
N PRO A 92 1.46 6.16 -0.93
CA PRO A 92 1.75 7.56 -1.25
C PRO A 92 0.51 8.45 -1.26
N ASN A 93 0.65 9.66 -0.72
CA ASN A 93 -0.38 10.69 -0.72
C ASN A 93 0.25 12.05 -1.04
N SER A 94 0.02 12.53 -2.26
CA SER A 94 0.59 13.77 -2.77
C SER A 94 0.05 15.02 -2.08
N SER A 95 -1.07 14.93 -1.38
CA SER A 95 -1.64 16.05 -0.62
C SER A 95 -1.01 16.23 0.76
N ILE A 96 -0.13 15.31 1.20
CA ILE A 96 0.62 15.36 2.48
C ILE A 96 -0.27 15.87 3.61
N GLN A 97 -1.37 15.16 3.89
CA GLN A 97 -2.48 15.74 4.67
C GLN A 97 -2.22 15.75 6.17
N ASP A 98 -1.19 15.05 6.65
CA ASP A 98 -0.80 15.01 8.04
C ASP A 98 0.41 15.92 8.38
N PRO A 99 0.50 16.48 9.60
CA PRO A 99 1.59 17.38 9.97
C PRO A 99 2.99 16.78 9.82
N TYR A 100 3.14 15.47 10.01
CA TYR A 100 4.43 14.82 9.91
C TYR A 100 4.91 14.72 8.47
N ALA A 101 4.06 14.23 7.56
CA ALA A 101 4.25 14.26 6.12
C ALA A 101 4.51 15.69 5.63
N GLN A 102 3.77 16.68 6.11
CA GLN A 102 4.02 18.10 5.77
C GLN A 102 5.40 18.58 6.23
N SER A 103 5.92 18.07 7.33
CA SER A 103 7.26 18.45 7.81
C SER A 103 8.41 17.76 7.06
N LYS A 104 8.15 16.60 6.44
CA LYS A 104 9.19 15.73 5.86
C LYS A 104 9.17 15.63 4.34
N LEU A 105 8.01 15.81 3.72
CA LEU A 105 7.75 15.48 2.32
C LEU A 105 7.37 16.71 1.47
N GLN A 106 7.70 17.92 1.91
CA GLN A 106 7.50 19.11 1.06
C GLN A 106 8.24 18.95 -0.27
N GLY A 107 7.52 19.17 -1.37
CA GLY A 107 8.06 19.02 -2.73
C GLY A 107 8.20 17.58 -3.22
N CYS A 108 7.69 16.59 -2.48
CA CYS A 108 7.59 15.22 -3.00
C CYS A 108 6.73 15.17 -4.27
N VAL A 109 6.95 14.16 -5.11
CA VAL A 109 6.19 13.96 -6.35
C VAL A 109 5.71 12.52 -6.45
N GLY A 110 4.40 12.34 -6.69
CA GLY A 110 3.78 11.03 -6.93
C GLY A 110 4.12 9.99 -5.87
N GLN A 111 4.75 8.90 -6.30
CA GLN A 111 5.08 7.76 -5.43
C GLN A 111 6.09 8.10 -4.33
N PHE A 112 6.87 9.18 -4.46
CA PHE A 112 7.80 9.61 -3.42
C PHE A 112 7.11 10.30 -2.23
N CYS A 113 5.79 10.52 -2.28
CA CYS A 113 5.02 11.14 -1.21
C CYS A 113 4.56 10.12 -0.16
N PHE A 114 5.49 9.36 0.40
CA PHE A 114 5.24 8.36 1.44
C PHE A 114 6.37 8.38 2.48
N ILE A 115 6.04 8.12 3.74
CA ILE A 115 7.03 7.96 4.81
C ILE A 115 6.56 6.93 5.83
N ASP A 116 7.44 5.99 6.17
CA ASP A 116 7.15 4.94 7.15
C ASP A 116 7.36 5.43 8.58
N ASP A 117 6.38 6.18 9.07
CA ASP A 117 6.37 6.73 10.43
C ASP A 117 4.96 6.70 11.01
N ILE A 118 4.87 6.38 12.31
CA ILE A 118 3.61 6.27 13.04
C ILE A 118 2.84 7.58 13.09
N GLN A 119 3.51 8.73 12.95
CA GLN A 119 2.82 10.02 12.92
C GLN A 119 2.22 10.33 11.54
N SER A 120 2.61 9.60 10.49
CA SER A 120 2.11 9.84 9.14
C SER A 120 0.81 9.08 8.84
N TRP A 121 -0.28 9.50 9.46
CA TRP A 121 -1.60 8.89 9.20
C TRP A 121 -2.07 9.06 7.75
N SER A 122 -1.63 10.10 7.03
CA SER A 122 -2.09 10.33 5.66
C SER A 122 -1.40 9.47 4.62
N THR A 123 -0.23 8.91 4.94
CA THR A 123 0.55 8.03 4.04
C THR A 123 0.70 6.61 4.57
N ASN A 124 0.66 6.40 5.89
CA ASN A 124 1.06 5.13 6.51
C ASN A 124 0.06 4.56 7.52
N GLU A 125 -1.21 4.95 7.50
CA GLU A 125 -2.24 4.25 8.29
C GLU A 125 -2.50 2.82 7.77
N HIS A 126 -3.24 2.01 8.53
CA HIS A 126 -3.84 0.75 8.06
C HIS A 126 -5.34 0.70 8.41
N THR A 127 -6.14 0.08 7.53
CA THR A 127 -7.60 0.03 7.70
C THR A 127 -8.20 -1.29 7.21
N ILE A 128 -9.43 -1.59 7.62
CA ILE A 128 -10.14 -2.81 7.22
C ILE A 128 -10.41 -2.90 5.72
N ASN A 129 -10.78 -1.79 5.07
CA ASN A 129 -11.11 -1.79 3.64
C ASN A 129 -9.84 -1.90 2.77
N TRP A 130 -8.69 -1.47 3.27
CA TRP A 130 -7.42 -1.64 2.55
C TRP A 130 -6.94 -3.08 2.62
N ASN A 131 -6.98 -3.67 3.82
CA ASN A 131 -6.62 -5.06 4.02
C ASN A 131 -7.59 -6.03 3.32
N ALA A 132 -8.87 -5.68 3.18
CA ALA A 132 -9.82 -6.47 2.39
C ALA A 132 -9.39 -6.59 0.91
N ALA A 133 -8.94 -5.48 0.30
CA ALA A 133 -8.45 -5.49 -1.07
C ALA A 133 -7.14 -6.30 -1.21
N LEU A 134 -6.23 -6.17 -0.24
CA LEU A 134 -5.01 -6.98 -0.16
C LEU A 134 -5.34 -8.47 -0.08
N ALA A 135 -6.25 -8.86 0.81
CA ALA A 135 -6.64 -10.26 0.99
C ALA A 135 -7.22 -10.86 -0.30
N ARG A 136 -8.09 -10.14 -1.03
CA ARG A 136 -8.59 -10.60 -2.34
C ARG A 136 -7.43 -10.81 -3.29
N MET A 137 -6.57 -9.81 -3.46
CA MET A 137 -5.51 -9.86 -4.46
C MET A 137 -4.42 -10.89 -4.13
N ALA A 138 -4.10 -11.08 -2.85
CA ALA A 138 -3.21 -12.13 -2.40
C ALA A 138 -3.77 -13.52 -2.74
N SER A 139 -5.07 -13.76 -2.50
CA SER A 139 -5.74 -15.00 -2.91
C SER A 139 -5.68 -15.19 -4.42
N PHE A 140 -5.98 -14.14 -5.20
CA PHE A 140 -5.92 -14.22 -6.65
C PHE A 140 -4.52 -14.65 -7.13
N VAL A 141 -3.47 -13.97 -6.66
CA VAL A 141 -2.08 -14.25 -7.09
C VAL A 141 -1.62 -15.64 -6.66
N ALA A 142 -2.04 -16.12 -5.48
CA ALA A 142 -1.75 -17.48 -5.03
C ALA A 142 -2.32 -18.56 -5.98
N ASP A 143 -3.45 -18.28 -6.63
CA ASP A 143 -4.10 -19.19 -7.58
C ASP A 143 -3.48 -19.15 -9.00
N GLN A 144 -2.51 -18.25 -9.26
CA GLN A 144 -1.94 -18.05 -10.61
C GLN A 144 -0.74 -18.96 -10.95
N GLY A 145 -0.43 -19.94 -10.09
CA GLY A 145 0.68 -20.89 -10.22
C GLY A 145 0.39 -22.04 -11.19
#